data_AF-A0A7S1E7E6-F1
#
_entry.id   AF-A0A7S1E7E6-F1
#
_cell.length_a   1.000
_cell.length_b   1.000
_cell.length_c   1.000
_cell.angle_alpha   90.00
_cell.angle_beta   90.00
_cell.angle_gamma   90.00
#
_symmetry.space_group_name_H-M   'P 1'
#
loop_
_entity.id
_entity.type
_entity.pdbx_description
1 polymer ?
#
loop_
_entity_poly.entity_id
_entity_poly.type
_entity_poly.pdbx_seq_one_letter_code
_entity_poly.pdbx_strand_id
1 'polypeptide(L)'
;VAESFREGLIMFSSFAFFGSLPILGYVVFPSLFPQMSDNQLFGCACAVTGCVLFLLGSVKSTLCASNWFTSGVETLLLGGACATVAYTIGQIIKEYVET
;
A
#
# COMPACT_ATOMS: atom_id res chain seq x y z
N VAL A 1 -14.73 27.09 9.11
CA VAL A 1 -15.12 26.49 7.81
C VAL A 1 -13.98 26.53 6.80
N ALA A 2 -13.35 27.68 6.55
CA ALA A 2 -12.19 27.78 5.65
C ALA A 2 -10.99 26.90 6.08
N GLU A 3 -10.66 26.91 7.37
CA GLU A 3 -9.59 26.06 7.95
C GLU A 3 -9.88 24.55 7.75
N SER A 4 -11.11 24.11 8.03
CA SER A 4 -11.53 22.71 7.90
C SER A 4 -11.51 22.22 6.45
N PHE A 5 -11.85 23.10 5.49
CA PHE A 5 -11.80 22.75 4.07
C PHE A 5 -10.35 22.51 3.60
N ARG A 6 -9.41 23.32 4.10
CA ARG A 6 -7.98 23.17 3.80
C ARG A 6 -7.43 21.85 4.35
N GLU A 7 -7.75 21.50 5.60
CA GLU A 7 -7.34 20.23 6.20
C GLU A 7 -7.92 19.02 5.46
N GLY A 8 -9.21 19.08 5.10
CA GLY A 8 -9.85 18.04 4.31
C GLY A 8 -9.18 17.82 2.96
N LEU A 9 -8.83 18.91 2.25
CA LEU A 9 -8.14 18.85 0.97
C LEU A 9 -6.73 18.22 1.10
N ILE A 10 -6.00 18.55 2.18
CA ILE A 10 -4.67 17.99 2.45
C ILE A 10 -4.76 16.49 2.74
N MET A 11 -5.71 16.06 3.58
CA MET A 11 -5.94 14.65 3.91
C MET A 11 -6.33 13.84 2.67
N PHE A 12 -7.27 14.35 1.88
CA PHE A 12 -7.70 13.71 0.63
C PHE A 12 -6.55 13.57 -0.36
N SER A 13 -5.79 14.65 -0.59
CA SER A 13 -4.68 14.65 -1.54
C SER A 13 -3.56 13.70 -1.10
N SER A 14 -3.25 13.68 0.21
CA SER A 14 -2.28 12.75 0.78
C SER A 14 -2.73 11.30 0.61
N PHE A 15 -3.98 10.99 0.92
CA PHE A 15 -4.53 9.65 0.76
C PHE A 15 -4.53 9.20 -0.71
N ALA A 16 -4.94 10.06 -1.63
CA ALA A 16 -4.94 9.77 -3.06
C ALA A 16 -3.52 9.51 -3.59
N PHE A 17 -2.55 10.36 -3.21
CA PHE A 17 -1.16 10.21 -3.65
C PHE A 17 -0.54 8.93 -3.08
N PHE A 18 -0.53 8.75 -1.76
CA PHE A 18 0.10 7.58 -1.13
C PHE A 18 -0.65 6.28 -1.42
N GLY A 19 -1.99 6.31 -1.55
CA GLY A 19 -2.81 5.17 -1.92
C GLY A 19 -2.65 4.75 -3.39
N SER A 20 -2.19 5.65 -4.27
CA SER A 20 -1.90 5.32 -5.68
C SER A 20 -0.56 4.60 -5.87
N LEU A 21 0.38 4.69 -4.94
CA LEU A 21 1.72 4.09 -5.07
C LEU A 21 1.70 2.56 -5.27
N PRO A 22 0.91 1.77 -4.52
CA PRO A 22 0.80 0.33 -4.77
C PRO A 22 0.18 0.02 -6.14
N ILE A 23 -0.80 0.81 -6.56
CA ILE A 23 -1.51 0.65 -7.85
C ILE A 23 -0.57 0.95 -9.02
N LEU A 24 0.27 1.99 -8.90
CA LEU A 24 1.31 2.31 -9.87
C LEU A 24 2.29 1.15 -10.06
N GLY A 25 2.57 0.37 -9.02
CA GLY A 25 3.32 -0.89 -9.15
C GLY A 25 2.69 -1.84 -10.17
N TYR A 26 1.37 -1.96 -10.20
CA TYR A 26 0.68 -2.82 -11.15
C TYR A 26 0.55 -2.23 -12.57
N VAL A 27 0.73 -0.92 -12.74
CA VAL A 27 0.64 -0.25 -14.06
C VAL A 27 2.02 -0.11 -14.72
N VAL A 28 3.05 0.22 -13.93
CA VAL A 28 4.39 0.55 -14.42
C VAL A 28 5.24 -0.71 -14.66
N PHE A 29 5.11 -1.74 -13.83
CA PHE A 29 5.90 -2.96 -14.01
C PHE A 29 5.56 -3.77 -15.27
N PRO A 30 4.29 -4.02 -15.63
CA PRO A 30 3.98 -4.73 -16.87
C PRO A 30 4.31 -3.93 -18.13
N SER A 31 4.34 -2.59 -18.04
CA SER A 31 4.75 -1.74 -19.17
C SER A 31 6.27 -1.67 -19.37
N LEU A 32 7.07 -1.87 -18.32
CA LEU A 32 8.54 -1.96 -18.40
C LEU A 32 9.04 -3.38 -18.68
N PHE A 33 8.32 -4.41 -18.23
CA PHE A 33 8.73 -5.81 -18.35
C PHE A 33 7.61 -6.70 -18.92
N PRO A 34 7.34 -6.62 -20.23
CA PRO A 34 6.25 -7.35 -20.88
C PRO A 34 6.42 -8.87 -20.96
N GLN A 35 7.55 -9.44 -20.52
CA GLN A 35 7.84 -10.88 -20.55
C GLN A 35 7.74 -11.59 -19.18
N MET A 36 7.32 -10.91 -18.12
CA MET A 36 7.21 -11.55 -16.80
C MET A 36 5.91 -12.34 -16.63
N SER A 37 6.01 -13.52 -16.01
CA SER A 37 4.85 -14.32 -15.62
C SER A 37 4.05 -13.63 -14.50
N ASP A 38 2.73 -13.85 -14.44
CA ASP A 38 1.83 -13.28 -13.43
C ASP A 38 2.33 -13.45 -11.97
N ASN A 39 2.97 -14.59 -11.67
CA ASN A 39 3.55 -14.87 -10.36
C ASN A 39 4.73 -13.95 -10.02
N GLN A 40 5.56 -13.61 -11.01
CA GLN A 40 6.69 -12.69 -10.83
C GLN A 40 6.20 -11.26 -10.66
N LEU A 41 5.15 -10.89 -11.41
CA LEU A 41 4.52 -9.58 -11.33
C LEU A 41 3.90 -9.35 -9.94
N PHE A 42 3.20 -10.36 -9.41
CA PHE A 42 2.64 -10.33 -8.06
C PHE A 42 3.74 -10.20 -7.00
N GLY A 43 4.82 -10.99 -7.10
CA GLY A 43 5.95 -10.89 -6.17
C GLY A 43 6.61 -9.50 -6.17
N CYS A 44 6.76 -8.89 -7.34
CA CYS A 44 7.29 -7.55 -7.48
C CYS A 44 6.36 -6.49 -6.87
N ALA A 45 5.05 -6.59 -7.13
CA ALA A 45 4.05 -5.71 -6.53
C ALA A 45 4.04 -5.80 -4.99
N CYS A 46 4.17 -7.00 -4.43
CA CYS A 46 4.33 -7.20 -2.99
C CYS A 46 5.60 -6.52 -2.44
N ALA A 47 6.74 -6.66 -3.12
CA ALA A 47 7.99 -6.04 -2.71
C ALA A 47 7.89 -4.50 -2.73
N VAL A 48 7.33 -3.92 -3.78
CA VAL A 48 7.11 -2.47 -3.91
C VAL A 48 6.17 -1.97 -2.81
N THR A 49 5.06 -2.67 -2.59
CA THR A 49 4.10 -2.31 -1.53
C THR A 49 4.76 -2.37 -0.15
N GLY A 50 5.57 -3.41 0.10
CA GLY A 50 6.35 -3.53 1.34
C GLY A 50 7.33 -2.36 1.52
N CYS A 51 8.08 -1.99 0.48
CA CYS A 51 8.96 -0.83 0.52
C CYS A 51 8.19 0.47 0.80
N VAL A 52 7.04 0.68 0.16
CA VAL A 52 6.19 1.87 0.37
C VAL A 52 5.67 1.94 1.80
N LEU A 53 5.16 0.82 2.35
CA LEU A 53 4.67 0.76 3.74
C LEU A 53 5.79 1.02 4.76
N PHE A 54 6.97 0.45 4.53
CA PHE A 54 8.13 0.67 5.39
C PHE A 54 8.59 2.13 5.35
N LEU A 55 8.72 2.71 4.15
CA LEU A 55 9.09 4.13 3.97
C LEU A 55 8.08 5.07 4.61
N LEU A 56 6.78 4.82 4.43
CA LEU A 56 5.72 5.56 5.10
C LEU A 56 5.85 5.49 6.62
N GLY A 57 6.10 4.29 7.17
CA GLY A 57 6.33 4.09 8.60
C GLY A 57 7.58 4.81 9.12
N SER A 58 8.67 4.83 8.35
CA SER A 58 9.90 5.56 8.70
C SER A 58 9.72 7.08 8.66
N VAL A 59 9.02 7.62 7.67
CA VAL A 59 8.70 9.05 7.60
C VAL A 59 7.81 9.45 8.78
N LYS A 60 6.79 8.64 9.10
CA LYS A 60 5.94 8.83 10.28
C LYS A 60 6.76 8.86 11.58
N SER A 61 7.78 8.01 11.71
CA SER A 61 8.62 7.97 12.92
C SER A 61 9.33 9.29 13.21
N THR A 62 9.73 10.00 12.15
CA THR A 62 10.46 11.28 12.25
C THR A 62 9.56 12.36 12.85
N LEU A 63 8.26 12.29 12.57
CA LEU A 63 7.25 13.20 13.13
C LEU A 63 6.89 12.85 14.58
N CYS A 64 7.01 11.59 14.98
CA CYS A 64 6.64 11.10 16.32
C CYS A 64 7.83 10.89 17.28
N ALA A 65 9.05 11.32 16.93
CA ALA A 65 10.27 11.11 17.72
C ALA A 65 10.50 9.64 18.15
N SER A 66 10.17 8.70 17.27
CA SER A 66 10.32 7.25 17.49
C SER A 66 11.39 6.65 16.56
N ASN A 67 11.90 5.47 16.93
CA ASN A 67 12.88 4.72 16.13
C ASN A 67 12.32 4.40 14.74
N TRP A 68 12.96 4.93 13.70
CA TRP A 68 12.59 4.80 12.28
C TRP A 68 12.43 3.36 11.79
N PHE A 69 13.28 2.47 12.29
CA PHE A 69 13.22 1.05 11.94
C PHE A 69 12.01 0.37 12.58
N THR A 70 11.76 0.60 13.87
CA THR A 70 10.63 0.00 14.60
C THR A 70 9.30 0.44 14.00
N SER A 71 9.10 1.75 13.80
CA SER A 71 7.86 2.26 13.21
C SER A 71 7.65 1.84 11.76
N GLY A 72 8.74 1.69 10.98
CA GLY A 72 8.71 1.11 9.64
C GLY A 72 8.22 -0.34 9.64
N VAL A 73 8.80 -1.18 10.52
CA VAL A 73 8.41 -2.59 10.66
C VAL A 73 6.98 -2.74 11.19
N GLU A 74 6.56 -1.94 12.18
CA GLU A 74 5.19 -1.95 12.69
C GLU A 74 4.17 -1.64 11.58
N THR A 75 4.45 -0.62 10.77
CA THR A 75 3.58 -0.22 9.65
C THR A 75 3.53 -1.29 8.56
N LEU A 76 4.68 -1.91 8.26
CA LEU A 76 4.77 -3.02 7.32
C LEU A 76 3.97 -4.24 7.78
N LEU A 77 4.11 -4.65 9.06
CA LEU A 77 3.41 -5.79 9.63
C LEU A 77 1.89 -5.55 9.68
N LEU A 78 1.46 -4.36 10.11
CA LEU A 78 0.05 -4.00 10.16
C LEU A 78 -0.56 -3.97 8.76
N GLY A 79 0.10 -3.34 7.80
CA GLY A 79 -0.33 -3.31 6.41
C GLY A 79 -0.34 -4.71 5.77
N GLY A 80 0.65 -5.55 6.08
CA GLY A 80 0.69 -6.94 5.66
C GLY A 80 -0.49 -7.76 6.20
N ALA A 81 -0.84 -7.60 7.47
CA ALA A 81 -2.01 -8.24 8.07
C ALA A 81 -3.32 -7.76 7.42
N CYS A 82 -3.45 -6.46 7.10
CA CYS A 82 -4.60 -5.96 6.36
C CYS A 82 -4.68 -6.56 4.95
N ALA A 83 -3.54 -6.69 4.26
CA ALA A 83 -3.49 -7.24 2.91
C ALA A 83 -3.87 -8.74 2.88
N THR A 84 -3.41 -9.54 3.85
CA THR A 84 -3.78 -10.96 3.93
C THR A 84 -5.27 -11.15 4.20
N VAL A 85 -5.85 -10.33 5.09
CA VAL A 85 -7.30 -10.33 5.35
C VAL A 85 -8.08 -9.95 4.09
N ALA A 86 -7.68 -8.87 3.41
CA ALA A 86 -8.33 -8.43 2.17
C ALA A 86 -8.26 -9.49 1.06
N TYR A 87 -7.11 -10.14 0.89
CA TYR A 87 -6.93 -11.22 -0.10
C TYR A 87 -7.80 -12.42 0.22
N THR A 88 -7.86 -12.83 1.48
CA THR A 88 -8.66 -13.99 1.92
C THR A 88 -10.15 -13.74 1.71
N ILE A 89 -10.65 -12.55 2.09
CA ILE A 89 -12.03 -12.17 1.84
C ILE A 89 -12.33 -12.13 0.34
N GLY A 90 -11.40 -11.62 -0.48
CA GLY A 90 -11.55 -11.61 -1.94
C GLY A 90 -11.68 -13.02 -2.53
N GLN A 91 -10.90 -14.00 -2.03
CA GLN A 91 -11.01 -15.40 -2.44
C GLN A 91 -12.38 -16.00 -2.08
N ILE A 92 -12.84 -15.78 -0.85
CA ILE A 92 -14.14 -16.26 -0.38
C ILE A 92 -15.27 -15.70 -1.25
N ILE A 93 -15.26 -14.40 -1.55
CA ILE A 93 -16.27 -13.78 -2.41
C ILE A 93 -16.23 -14.36 -3.81
N LYS A 94 -15.04 -14.60 -4.37
CA LYS A 94 -14.88 -15.20 -5.70
C LYS A 94 -15.57 -16.57 -5.77
N GLU A 95 -15.37 -17.41 -4.75
CA GLU A 95 -16.00 -18.73 -4.66
C GLU A 95 -17.54 -18.64 -4.62
N TYR A 96 -18.10 -17.68 -3.89
CA TYR A 96 -19.56 -17.46 -3.83
C TYR A 96 -20.17 -16.90 -5.12
N VAL A 97 -19.42 -16.09 -5.89
CA VAL A 97 -19.91 -15.47 -7.13
C VAL A 97 -19.81 -16.41 -8.33
N GLU A 98 -18.85 -17.32 -8.34
CA GLU A 98 -18.69 -18.33 -9.40
C GLU A 98 -19.58 -19.58 -9.22
N THR A 99 -20.41 -19.63 -8.16
CA THR A 99 -21.43 -20.68 -7.93
C THR A 99 -22.79 -20.26 -8.46
#